data_AF-A0A957V5J0-F1
#
_entry.id   AF-A0A957V5J0-F1
#
_cell.length_a   1.000
_cell.length_b   1.000
_cell.length_c   1.000
_cell.angle_alpha   90.00
_cell.angle_beta   90.00
_cell.angle_gamma   90.00
#
_symmetry.space_group_name_H-M   'P 1'
#
loop_
_entity.id
_entity.type
_entity.pdbx_description
1 polymer ?
#
loop_
_entity_poly.entity_id
_entity_poly.type
_entity_poly.pdbx_seq_one_letter_code
_entity_poly.pdbx_strand_id
1 'polypeptide(L)'
;MSATATATSFDRPVVRRRRWLRWLAWFGIAVFVLFVFYLAIAVPWMNRWGATDAEVAAQLPGDELVPVASAITNRAVTVNATPEQLYPWIVQLGVDRGGMYSVLFVENLMGLHVTNADTIHPEWQNLAVGDFVRFTPKEYALNPGPGLWVREMDAPNTL
;
A
#
# COMPACT_ATOMS: atom_id res chain seq x y z
N MET A 1 76.20 -1.37 50.38
CA MET A 1 75.22 -0.33 50.00
C MET A 1 75.28 -0.16 48.50
N SER A 2 74.19 -0.50 47.82
CA SER A 2 73.68 0.09 46.56
C SER A 2 72.64 -0.89 45.99
N ALA A 3 71.37 -0.59 46.27
CA ALA A 3 70.23 -1.29 45.71
C ALA A 3 69.89 -0.66 44.37
N THR A 4 70.05 -1.41 43.28
CA THR A 4 69.67 -0.99 41.94
C THR A 4 68.15 -1.12 41.81
N ALA A 5 67.44 0.00 41.85
CA ALA A 5 66.01 0.05 41.66
C ALA A 5 65.66 -0.12 40.17
N THR A 6 65.00 -1.24 39.84
CA THR A 6 64.41 -1.50 38.52
C THR A 6 63.16 -0.65 38.37
N ALA A 7 63.22 0.40 37.53
CA ALA A 7 62.04 1.17 37.16
C ALA A 7 61.27 0.42 36.06
N THR A 8 60.23 -0.31 36.43
CA THR A 8 59.29 -0.90 35.47
C THR A 8 58.36 0.20 34.96
N SER A 9 58.55 0.66 33.72
CA SER A 9 57.64 1.61 33.07
C SER A 9 56.31 0.92 32.75
N PHE A 10 55.24 1.32 33.45
CA PHE A 10 53.88 0.91 33.12
C PHE A 10 53.38 1.71 31.92
N ASP A 11 53.35 1.07 30.76
CA ASP A 11 52.78 1.64 29.53
C ASP A 11 51.24 1.63 29.64
N ARG A 12 50.60 2.80 29.63
CA ARG A 12 49.12 2.89 29.71
C ARG A 12 48.55 2.57 28.33
N PRO A 13 47.63 1.59 28.17
CA PRO A 13 47.03 1.33 26.88
C PRO A 13 46.21 2.55 26.46
N VAL A 14 46.69 3.27 25.45
CA VAL A 14 45.94 4.35 24.79
C VAL A 14 44.72 3.70 24.15
N VAL A 15 43.54 3.89 24.78
CA VAL A 15 42.26 3.43 24.24
C VAL A 15 42.05 4.12 22.91
N ARG A 16 42.41 3.45 21.82
CA ARG A 16 42.23 3.90 20.43
C ARG A 16 40.74 3.96 20.17
N ARG A 17 40.11 5.09 20.51
CA ARG A 17 38.69 5.36 20.27
C ARG A 17 38.43 5.17 18.79
N ARG A 18 37.84 4.02 18.48
CA ARG A 18 37.70 3.47 17.13
C ARG A 18 36.85 4.45 16.31
N ARG A 19 37.48 5.25 15.45
CA ARG A 19 36.82 6.29 14.61
C ARG A 19 35.63 5.75 13.82
N TRP A 20 35.60 4.44 13.52
CA TRP A 20 34.49 3.75 12.86
C TRP A 20 33.19 3.69 13.68
N LEU A 21 33.25 3.74 15.02
CA LEU A 21 32.04 3.82 15.85
C LEU A 21 31.27 5.14 15.62
N ARG A 22 31.98 6.23 15.29
CA ARG A 22 31.33 7.51 14.92
C ARG A 22 30.64 7.40 13.57
N TRP A 23 31.23 6.69 12.61
CA TRP A 23 30.62 6.46 11.29
C TRP A 23 29.38 5.57 11.37
N LEU A 24 29.39 4.53 12.20
CA LEU A 24 28.19 3.73 12.47
C LEU A 24 27.10 4.54 13.17
N ALA A 25 27.46 5.38 14.14
CA ALA A 25 26.50 6.27 14.79
C ALA A 25 25.86 7.25 13.79
N TRP A 26 26.66 7.87 12.92
CA TRP A 26 26.15 8.75 11.85
C TRP A 26 25.27 8.02 10.84
N PHE A 27 25.62 6.79 10.46
CA PHE A 27 24.79 5.96 9.59
C PHE A 27 23.45 5.63 10.25
N GLY A 28 23.45 5.22 11.53
CA GLY A 28 22.22 4.97 12.28
C GLY A 28 21.35 6.22 12.39
N ILE A 29 21.95 7.38 12.65
CA ILE A 29 21.23 8.67 12.66
C ILE A 29 20.62 8.97 11.29
N ALA A 30 21.38 8.77 10.20
CA ALA A 30 20.87 9.01 8.85
C ALA A 30 19.68 8.10 8.52
N VAL A 31 19.77 6.80 8.84
CA VAL A 31 18.66 5.86 8.66
C VAL A 31 17.44 6.24 9.48
N PHE A 32 17.63 6.65 10.74
CA PHE A 32 16.54 7.09 11.61
C PHE A 32 15.88 8.37 11.07
N VAL A 33 16.66 9.36 10.63
CA VAL A 33 16.15 10.58 10.02
C VAL A 33 15.35 10.27 8.75
N LEU A 34 15.87 9.39 7.88
CA LEU A 34 15.16 8.96 6.67
C LEU A 34 13.84 8.24 7.01
N PHE A 35 13.85 7.38 8.03
CA PHE A 35 12.65 6.69 8.48
C PHE A 35 11.60 7.68 9.02
N VAL A 36 11.99 8.64 9.85
CA VAL A 36 11.09 9.70 10.34
C VAL A 36 10.57 10.55 9.18
N PHE A 37 11.42 10.93 8.23
CA PHE A 37 11.01 11.69 7.05
C PHE A 37 10.00 10.92 6.18
N TYR A 38 10.24 9.62 5.96
CA TYR A 38 9.32 8.74 5.26
C TYR A 38 7.96 8.69 5.95
N LEU A 39 7.93 8.50 7.27
CA LEU A 39 6.68 8.49 8.04
C LEU A 39 5.98 9.85 8.07
N ALA A 40 6.71 10.95 8.16
CA ALA A 40 6.13 12.29 8.30
C ALA A 40 5.66 12.89 6.97
N ILE A 41 6.22 12.47 5.84
CA ILE A 41 5.94 13.09 4.53
C ILE A 41 5.39 12.09 3.54
N ALA A 42 6.10 10.98 3.30
CA ALA A 42 5.70 10.03 2.26
C ALA A 42 4.41 9.29 2.62
N VAL A 43 4.23 8.88 3.87
CA VAL A 43 3.00 8.19 4.32
C VAL A 43 1.77 9.08 4.22
N PRO A 44 1.73 10.31 4.78
CA PRO A 44 0.58 11.20 4.60
C PRO A 44 0.28 11.51 3.15
N TRP A 45 1.31 11.71 2.32
CA TRP A 45 1.14 11.96 0.89
C TRP A 45 0.53 10.75 0.15
N MET A 46 1.03 9.53 0.41
CA MET A 46 0.50 8.29 -0.16
C MET A 46 -0.95 8.00 0.27
N ASN A 47 -1.31 8.38 1.50
CA ASN A 47 -2.64 8.14 2.05
C ASN A 47 -3.74 9.03 1.45
N ARG A 48 -3.37 10.04 0.64
CA ARG A 48 -4.33 10.97 0.02
C ARG A 48 -4.10 11.17 -1.48
N TRP A 49 -3.45 10.21 -2.14
CA TRP A 49 -2.98 10.38 -3.51
C TRP A 49 -4.15 10.70 -4.46
N GLY A 50 -4.09 11.88 -5.08
CA GLY A 50 -5.08 12.37 -6.04
C GLY A 50 -6.31 13.01 -5.39
N ALA A 51 -6.49 12.90 -4.07
CA ALA A 51 -7.64 13.43 -3.35
C ALA A 51 -7.37 14.83 -2.76
N THR A 52 -8.31 15.74 -2.98
CA THR A 52 -8.35 17.10 -2.42
C THR A 52 -8.67 17.08 -0.92
N ASP A 53 -8.47 18.21 -0.23
CA ASP A 53 -8.87 18.34 1.18
C ASP A 53 -10.39 18.20 1.38
N ALA A 54 -11.18 18.67 0.41
CA ALA A 54 -12.64 18.55 0.46
C ALA A 54 -13.09 17.10 0.31
N GLU A 55 -12.52 16.35 -0.63
CA GLU A 55 -12.83 14.92 -0.83
C GLU A 55 -12.38 14.07 0.36
N VAL A 56 -11.23 14.38 0.97
CA VAL A 56 -10.74 13.69 2.18
C VAL A 56 -11.64 13.94 3.39
N ALA A 57 -12.28 15.10 3.47
CA ALA A 57 -13.19 15.47 4.56
C ALA A 57 -14.65 15.08 4.29
N ALA A 58 -14.98 14.59 3.09
CA ALA A 58 -16.32 14.14 2.74
C ALA A 58 -16.66 12.84 3.46
N GLN A 59 -17.93 12.69 3.84
CA GLN A 59 -18.47 11.42 4.30
C GLN A 59 -19.00 10.67 3.07
N LEU A 60 -18.49 9.46 2.85
CA LEU A 60 -18.86 8.62 1.70
C LEU A 60 -19.72 7.43 2.15
N PRO A 61 -20.60 6.91 1.27
CA PRO A 61 -21.30 5.67 1.54
C PRO A 61 -20.32 4.55 1.91
N GLY A 62 -20.59 3.86 3.02
CA GLY A 62 -19.75 2.78 3.53
C GLY A 62 -18.78 3.19 4.64
N ASP A 63 -18.55 4.48 4.88
CA ASP A 63 -17.71 4.95 6.02
C ASP A 63 -18.28 4.49 7.37
N GLU A 64 -19.60 4.37 7.47
CA GLU A 64 -20.32 3.87 8.64
C GLU A 64 -20.09 2.38 8.93
N LEU A 65 -19.60 1.59 7.97
CA LEU A 65 -19.37 0.16 8.15
C LEU A 65 -18.18 -0.13 9.06
N VAL A 66 -17.20 0.79 9.14
CA VAL A 66 -16.02 0.68 10.00
C VAL A 66 -15.86 1.98 10.80
N PRO A 67 -16.70 2.21 11.82
CA PRO A 67 -16.74 3.49 12.55
C PRO A 67 -15.45 3.79 13.32
N VAL A 68 -14.64 2.78 13.61
CA VAL A 68 -13.31 2.91 14.23
C VAL A 68 -12.28 2.21 13.36
N ALA A 69 -11.86 2.88 12.28
CA ALA A 69 -10.84 2.38 11.38
C ALA A 69 -9.42 2.56 11.97
N SER A 70 -8.61 1.51 11.94
CA SER A 70 -7.19 1.58 12.35
C SER A 70 -6.32 2.39 11.38
N ALA A 71 -6.75 2.52 10.12
CA ALA A 71 -6.10 3.32 9.09
C ALA A 71 -7.14 3.75 8.04
N ILE A 72 -7.00 4.98 7.53
CA ILE A 72 -7.83 5.53 6.45
C ILE A 72 -6.90 5.97 5.32
N THR A 73 -7.29 5.71 4.08
CA THR A 73 -6.56 6.10 2.88
C THR A 73 -7.55 6.48 1.79
N ASN A 74 -7.45 7.71 1.30
CA ASN A 74 -8.29 8.26 0.25
C ASN A 74 -7.49 8.34 -1.05
N ARG A 75 -8.01 7.75 -2.12
CA ARG A 75 -7.40 7.80 -3.45
C ARG A 75 -8.46 8.26 -4.42
N ALA A 76 -8.17 9.30 -5.19
CA ALA A 76 -9.11 9.86 -6.14
C ALA A 76 -8.48 10.02 -7.52
N VAL A 77 -9.30 9.83 -8.53
CA VAL A 77 -9.00 10.15 -9.92
C VAL A 77 -10.23 10.79 -10.54
N THR A 78 -10.07 11.93 -11.20
CA THR A 78 -11.17 12.57 -11.91
C THR A 78 -11.35 11.94 -13.28
N VAL A 79 -12.54 11.42 -13.55
CA VAL A 79 -12.93 10.90 -14.87
C VAL A 79 -14.07 11.74 -15.41
N ASN A 80 -13.90 12.28 -16.63
CA ASN A 80 -14.90 13.12 -17.29
C ASN A 80 -16.00 12.26 -17.94
N ALA A 81 -16.79 11.55 -17.12
CA ALA A 81 -17.89 10.69 -17.53
C ALA A 81 -19.02 10.72 -16.50
N THR A 82 -20.24 10.35 -16.89
CA THR A 82 -21.35 10.25 -15.92
C THR A 82 -21.25 8.96 -15.10
N PRO A 83 -21.86 8.88 -13.91
CA PRO A 83 -21.87 7.66 -13.11
C PRO A 83 -22.45 6.45 -13.87
N GLU A 84 -23.47 6.66 -14.72
CA GLU A 84 -24.08 5.62 -15.55
C GLU A 84 -23.12 5.06 -16.61
N GLN A 85 -22.18 5.88 -17.08
CA GLN A 85 -21.13 5.44 -18.01
C GLN A 85 -20.00 4.68 -17.31
N LEU A 86 -19.74 4.99 -16.03
CA LEU A 86 -18.68 4.37 -15.24
C LEU A 86 -19.11 3.05 -14.59
N TYR A 87 -20.36 2.98 -14.15
CA TYR A 87 -20.88 1.84 -13.39
C TYR A 87 -20.66 0.47 -14.08
N PRO A 88 -20.88 0.29 -15.39
CA PRO A 88 -20.60 -0.97 -16.07
C PRO A 88 -19.14 -1.46 -15.96
N TRP A 89 -18.19 -0.53 -15.86
CA TRP A 89 -16.77 -0.85 -15.65
C TRP A 89 -16.50 -1.37 -14.24
N ILE A 90 -17.19 -0.81 -13.24
CA ILE A 90 -17.10 -1.25 -11.84
C ILE A 90 -17.73 -2.64 -11.69
N VAL A 91 -18.89 -2.85 -12.30
CA VAL A 91 -19.63 -4.13 -12.26
C VAL A 91 -18.81 -5.28 -12.82
N GLN A 92 -18.00 -5.03 -13.86
CA GLN A 92 -17.15 -6.08 -14.46
C GLN A 92 -15.79 -6.27 -13.80
N LEU A 93 -15.52 -5.64 -12.65
CA LEU A 93 -14.30 -5.89 -11.88
C LEU A 93 -14.16 -7.38 -11.54
N GLY A 94 -12.91 -7.82 -11.53
CA GLY A 94 -12.49 -9.17 -11.19
C GLY A 94 -11.42 -9.67 -12.13
N VAL A 95 -10.42 -10.37 -11.59
CA VAL A 95 -9.31 -10.94 -12.39
C VAL A 95 -9.81 -11.93 -13.44
N ASP A 96 -10.93 -12.61 -13.19
CA ASP A 96 -11.57 -13.52 -14.13
C ASP A 96 -12.66 -12.87 -15.02
N ARG A 97 -12.76 -11.53 -15.00
CA ARG A 97 -13.68 -10.71 -15.80
C ARG A 97 -12.92 -9.58 -16.51
N GLY A 98 -13.26 -8.32 -16.23
CA GLY A 98 -12.69 -7.13 -16.87
C GLY A 98 -11.33 -6.69 -16.32
N GLY A 99 -10.78 -7.41 -15.34
CA GLY A 99 -9.54 -7.07 -14.66
C GLY A 99 -9.77 -6.17 -13.43
N MET A 100 -8.67 -5.81 -12.76
CA MET A 100 -8.70 -4.94 -11.56
C MET A 100 -8.44 -3.47 -11.90
N TYR A 101 -8.19 -3.16 -13.17
CA TYR A 101 -7.82 -1.82 -13.66
C TYR A 101 -6.64 -1.19 -12.88
N SER A 102 -5.70 -2.04 -12.47
CA SER A 102 -4.51 -1.68 -11.70
C SER A 102 -3.25 -1.74 -12.59
N VAL A 103 -2.07 -1.70 -11.96
CA VAL A 103 -0.76 -1.71 -12.63
C VAL A 103 -0.47 -3.12 -13.16
N LEU A 104 -1.02 -3.43 -14.33
CA LEU A 104 -0.92 -4.72 -15.04
C LEU A 104 0.50 -5.32 -15.05
N PHE A 105 1.52 -4.49 -15.22
CA PHE A 105 2.91 -4.94 -15.21
C PHE A 105 3.30 -5.62 -13.88
N VAL A 106 2.93 -5.03 -12.75
CA VAL A 106 3.26 -5.57 -11.42
C VAL A 106 2.41 -6.82 -11.14
N GLU A 107 1.14 -6.81 -11.53
CA GLU A 107 0.24 -7.95 -11.38
C GLU A 107 0.73 -9.17 -12.17
N ASN A 108 1.17 -8.95 -13.41
CA ASN A 108 1.71 -10.00 -14.26
C ASN A 108 3.09 -10.48 -13.80
N LEU A 109 3.93 -9.59 -13.25
CA LEU A 109 5.19 -9.98 -12.61
C LEU A 109 4.94 -10.91 -11.39
N MET A 110 3.82 -10.74 -10.69
CA MET A 110 3.37 -11.62 -9.61
C MET A 110 2.64 -12.88 -10.10
N GLY A 111 2.55 -13.10 -11.41
CA GLY A 111 1.94 -14.30 -12.00
C GLY A 111 0.42 -14.31 -12.02
N LEU A 112 -0.24 -13.15 -11.86
CA LEU A 112 -1.71 -13.05 -11.85
C LEU A 112 -2.33 -13.10 -13.26
N HIS A 113 -1.53 -12.96 -14.33
CA HIS A 113 -1.97 -13.04 -15.73
C HIS A 113 -3.25 -12.24 -16.03
N VAL A 114 -3.36 -11.05 -15.44
CA VAL A 114 -4.53 -10.18 -15.56
C VAL A 114 -4.55 -9.57 -16.95
N THR A 115 -5.72 -9.58 -17.58
CA THR A 115 -6.01 -8.81 -18.79
C THR A 115 -7.13 -7.83 -18.46
N ASN A 116 -6.86 -6.53 -18.56
CA ASN A 116 -7.91 -5.54 -18.40
C ASN A 116 -8.74 -5.49 -19.69
N ALA A 117 -10.06 -5.54 -19.57
CA ALA A 117 -10.95 -5.31 -20.70
C ALA A 117 -10.90 -3.85 -21.12
N ASP A 118 -10.96 -3.61 -22.42
CA ASP A 118 -11.01 -2.28 -23.05
C ASP A 118 -12.41 -1.92 -23.57
N THR A 119 -13.39 -2.81 -23.35
CA THR A 119 -14.79 -2.63 -23.69
C THR A 119 -15.69 -3.17 -22.57
N ILE A 120 -16.97 -2.79 -22.61
CA ILE A 120 -17.98 -3.30 -21.68
C ILE A 120 -18.50 -4.62 -22.24
N HIS A 121 -18.43 -5.67 -21.42
CA HIS A 121 -18.87 -7.02 -21.77
C HIS A 121 -20.26 -7.30 -21.18
N PRO A 122 -21.30 -7.54 -22.01
CA PRO A 122 -22.68 -7.79 -21.54
C PRO A 122 -22.79 -8.98 -20.58
N GLU A 123 -21.96 -10.02 -20.77
CA GLU A 123 -21.93 -11.23 -19.95
C GLU A 123 -21.52 -10.98 -18.48
N TRP A 124 -20.86 -9.85 -18.20
CA TRP A 124 -20.39 -9.51 -16.86
C TRP A 124 -21.31 -8.52 -16.12
N GLN A 125 -22.38 -8.04 -16.76
CA GLN A 125 -23.23 -6.97 -16.21
C GLN A 125 -24.30 -7.45 -15.21
N ASN A 126 -24.42 -8.75 -15.00
CA ASN A 126 -25.40 -9.35 -14.09
C ASN A 126 -24.79 -9.70 -12.72
N LEU A 127 -24.01 -8.78 -12.14
CA LEU A 127 -23.44 -8.94 -10.79
C LEU A 127 -24.54 -8.70 -9.74
N ALA A 128 -24.66 -9.62 -8.77
CA ALA A 128 -25.68 -9.57 -7.73
C ALA A 128 -25.08 -9.61 -6.32
N VAL A 129 -25.86 -9.17 -5.33
CA VAL A 129 -25.54 -9.36 -3.92
C VAL A 129 -25.34 -10.85 -3.63
N GLY A 130 -24.24 -11.19 -2.96
CA GLY A 130 -23.83 -12.56 -2.70
C GLY A 130 -22.85 -13.13 -3.72
N ASP A 131 -22.58 -12.45 -4.83
CA ASP A 131 -21.54 -12.88 -5.76
C ASP A 131 -20.14 -12.63 -5.20
N PHE A 132 -19.17 -13.45 -5.65
CA PHE A 132 -17.76 -13.32 -5.28
C PHE A 132 -16.95 -12.70 -6.43
N VAL A 133 -16.26 -11.59 -6.14
CA VAL A 133 -15.33 -10.92 -7.06
C VAL A 133 -13.91 -11.36 -6.73
N ARG A 134 -13.25 -12.03 -7.68
CA ARG A 134 -11.90 -12.62 -7.48
C ARG A 134 -10.80 -11.60 -7.69
N PHE A 135 -9.79 -11.65 -6.83
CA PHE A 135 -8.52 -10.92 -7.02
C PHE A 135 -7.40 -11.81 -7.55
N THR A 136 -7.71 -13.09 -7.82
CA THR A 136 -6.76 -14.07 -8.35
C THR A 136 -7.40 -14.91 -9.45
N PRO A 137 -6.60 -15.52 -10.35
CA PRO A 137 -7.10 -16.48 -11.33
C PRO A 137 -7.83 -17.66 -10.66
N LYS A 138 -8.68 -18.35 -11.43
CA LYS A 138 -9.45 -19.51 -10.93
C LYS A 138 -8.53 -20.68 -10.55
N GLU A 139 -7.38 -20.76 -11.19
CA GLU A 139 -6.34 -21.77 -11.00
C GLU A 139 -5.43 -21.47 -9.80
N TYR A 140 -5.67 -20.38 -9.07
CA TYR A 140 -4.90 -20.03 -7.87
C TYR A 140 -5.00 -21.12 -6.80
N ALA A 141 -3.89 -21.42 -6.13
CA ALA A 141 -3.75 -22.58 -5.25
C ALA A 141 -4.77 -22.61 -4.09
N LEU A 142 -5.26 -21.44 -3.68
CA LEU A 142 -6.37 -21.28 -2.74
C LEU A 142 -7.59 -20.82 -3.56
N ASN A 143 -8.66 -21.62 -3.60
CA ASN A 143 -9.90 -21.30 -4.31
C ASN A 143 -11.06 -21.28 -3.29
N PRO A 144 -11.84 -20.19 -3.14
CA PRO A 144 -11.95 -19.01 -4.01
C PRO A 144 -10.79 -18.01 -3.98
N GLY A 145 -9.81 -18.20 -3.09
CA GLY A 145 -8.65 -17.32 -2.99
C GLY A 145 -9.02 -15.93 -2.47
N PRO A 146 -8.10 -14.97 -2.50
CA PRO A 146 -8.40 -13.59 -2.17
C PRO A 146 -9.47 -12.98 -3.08
N GLY A 147 -10.39 -12.22 -2.49
CA GLY A 147 -11.46 -11.52 -3.20
C GLY A 147 -12.45 -10.90 -2.24
N LEU A 148 -13.54 -10.35 -2.78
CA LEU A 148 -14.59 -9.68 -2.02
C LEU A 148 -15.96 -10.24 -2.38
N TRP A 149 -16.84 -10.28 -1.39
CA TRP A 149 -18.26 -10.60 -1.57
C TRP A 149 -19.04 -9.32 -1.79
N VAL A 150 -19.92 -9.31 -2.79
CA VAL A 150 -20.87 -8.22 -2.99
C VAL A 150 -21.88 -8.26 -1.86
N ARG A 151 -21.87 -7.23 -1.00
CA ARG A 151 -22.79 -7.12 0.14
C ARG A 151 -24.04 -6.32 -0.18
N GLU A 152 -23.86 -5.27 -0.96
CA GLU A 152 -24.89 -4.30 -1.30
C GLU A 152 -24.59 -3.75 -2.69
N MET A 153 -25.62 -3.31 -3.39
CA MET A 153 -25.52 -2.64 -4.68
C MET A 153 -26.57 -1.56 -4.78
N ASP A 154 -26.10 -0.34 -5.02
CA ASP A 154 -26.94 0.82 -5.28
C ASP A 154 -26.96 1.18 -6.76
N ALA A 155 -28.00 1.91 -7.15
CA ALA A 155 -28.09 2.46 -8.50
C ALA A 155 -26.94 3.47 -8.73
N PRO A 156 -26.43 3.61 -9.98
CA PRO A 156 -25.25 4.41 -10.31
C PRO A 156 -25.28 5.88 -9.85
N ASN A 157 -26.44 6.40 -9.49
CA ASN A 157 -26.72 7.82 -9.29
C ASN A 157 -26.44 8.31 -7.85
N THR A 158 -25.82 7.49 -7.01
CA THR A 158 -25.76 7.70 -5.53
C THR A 158 -24.40 8.19 -4.99
N LEU A 159 -23.48 8.62 -5.85
CA LEU A 159 -22.17 9.17 -5.46
C LEU A 159 -22.14 10.71 -5.46
#